data_AF-A0A1W0XCA6-F1
#
_entry.id   AF-A0A1W0XCA6-F1
#
_cell.length_a   1.000
_cell.length_b   1.000
_cell.length_c   1.000
_cell.angle_alpha   90.00
_cell.angle_beta   90.00
_cell.angle_gamma   90.00
#
_symmetry.space_group_name_H-M   'P 1'
#
loop_
_entity.id
_entity.type
_entity.pdbx_description
1 polymer ?
#
loop_
_entity_poly.entity_id
_entity_poly.type
_entity_poly.pdbx_seq_one_letter_code
_entity_poly.pdbx_strand_id
1 'polypeptide(L)'
;MSDQYAHVVKSSLKLKSKGPLDAGIKKKKKKSEASSSSVEYREKEPETTTTVGNVTSRKATGSAEGSSRAPPVVTKTKAELKFQEQQEKRQMGRILKKAEKSHKQQVEDFNKHLDSLSEHYDIPKVSWTK
;
A
#
# COMPACT_ATOMS: atom_id res chain seq x y z
N MET A 1 -35.23 -27.01 -7.67
CA MET A 1 -34.67 -25.70 -8.08
C MET A 1 -33.29 -25.95 -8.65
N SER A 2 -33.07 -25.64 -9.93
CA SER A 2 -31.76 -25.83 -10.59
C SER A 2 -30.76 -24.78 -10.10
N ASP A 3 -29.54 -25.23 -9.78
CA ASP A 3 -28.45 -24.39 -9.30
C ASP A 3 -27.98 -23.44 -10.42
N GLN A 4 -28.03 -22.14 -10.14
CA GLN A 4 -27.74 -21.05 -11.07
C GLN A 4 -26.28 -21.02 -11.55
N TYR A 5 -25.40 -21.82 -10.93
CA TYR A 5 -23.97 -21.89 -11.24
C TYR A 5 -23.53 -23.20 -11.89
N ALA A 6 -24.47 -24.07 -12.28
CA ALA A 6 -24.16 -25.38 -12.86
C ALA A 6 -23.30 -25.31 -14.14
N HIS A 7 -23.36 -24.20 -14.88
CA HIS A 7 -22.67 -23.99 -16.16
C HIS A 7 -21.37 -23.18 -16.06
N VAL A 8 -20.90 -22.84 -14.85
CA VAL A 8 -19.61 -22.15 -14.71
C VAL A 8 -18.46 -23.10 -14.99
N VAL A 9 -17.62 -22.73 -15.95
CA VAL A 9 -16.39 -23.45 -16.30
C VAL A 9 -15.37 -23.24 -15.17
N LYS A 10 -15.15 -24.27 -14.35
CA LYS A 10 -14.25 -24.25 -13.18
C LYS A 10 -12.76 -24.46 -13.53
N SER A 11 -12.40 -24.49 -14.81
CA SER A 11 -11.02 -24.77 -15.23
C SER A 11 -10.20 -23.49 -15.37
N SER A 12 -8.89 -23.60 -15.15
CA SER A 12 -7.96 -22.48 -15.32
C SER A 12 -7.85 -22.07 -16.78
N LEU A 13 -7.89 -20.76 -17.04
CA LEU A 13 -7.83 -20.18 -18.38
C LEU A 13 -6.49 -20.50 -19.06
N LYS A 14 -6.52 -21.39 -20.06
CA LYS A 14 -5.35 -21.71 -20.90
C LYS A 14 -5.32 -20.77 -22.09
N LEU A 15 -4.45 -19.77 -22.05
CA LEU A 15 -4.15 -18.92 -23.20
C LEU A 15 -3.25 -19.71 -24.17
N LYS A 16 -3.68 -19.86 -25.42
CA LYS A 16 -2.86 -20.42 -26.50
C LYS A 16 -1.82 -19.38 -26.92
N SER A 17 -0.74 -19.21 -26.14
CA SER A 17 0.44 -18.50 -26.63
C SER A 17 1.17 -19.43 -27.61
N LYS A 18 1.06 -19.16 -28.92
CA LYS A 18 2.03 -19.68 -29.89
C LYS A 18 3.32 -18.89 -29.73
N GLY A 19 4.26 -19.42 -28.95
CA GLY A 19 5.59 -18.83 -28.72
C GLY A 19 6.23 -19.39 -27.45
N PRO A 20 7.57 -19.46 -27.36
CA PRO A 20 8.27 -20.25 -26.37
C PRO A 20 7.86 -19.90 -24.94
N LEU A 21 7.20 -20.87 -24.30
CA LEU A 21 6.95 -20.90 -22.87
C LEU A 21 8.28 -21.15 -22.13
N ASP A 22 8.22 -20.97 -20.82
CA ASP A 22 9.09 -21.63 -19.85
C ASP A 22 10.26 -20.82 -19.25
N ALA A 23 9.92 -19.73 -18.58
CA ALA A 23 10.67 -19.31 -17.39
C ALA A 23 9.81 -19.61 -16.16
N GLY A 24 9.79 -20.87 -15.73
CA GLY A 24 9.23 -21.27 -14.45
C GLY A 24 9.89 -20.49 -13.32
N ILE A 25 9.22 -19.45 -12.82
CA ILE A 25 9.66 -18.71 -11.64
C ILE A 25 9.55 -19.67 -10.44
N LYS A 26 10.66 -20.31 -10.08
CA LYS A 26 10.79 -21.08 -8.85
C LYS A 26 10.64 -20.13 -7.66
N LYS A 27 9.41 -20.02 -7.11
CA LYS A 27 9.18 -19.35 -5.83
C LYS A 27 9.91 -20.14 -4.74
N LYS A 28 10.98 -19.57 -4.19
CA LYS A 28 11.71 -20.14 -3.04
C LYS A 28 10.77 -20.11 -1.82
N LYS A 29 10.45 -21.28 -1.27
CA LYS A 29 9.62 -21.44 -0.07
C LYS A 29 10.41 -20.92 1.15
N LYS A 30 9.93 -19.85 1.80
CA LYS A 30 10.46 -19.41 3.10
C LYS A 30 10.01 -20.41 4.17
N LYS A 31 10.95 -20.93 4.96
CA LYS A 31 10.68 -21.70 6.17
C LYS A 31 10.23 -20.73 7.27
N SER A 32 9.05 -20.96 7.85
CA SER A 32 8.57 -20.22 9.02
C SER A 32 9.21 -20.83 10.27
N GLU A 33 10.27 -20.20 10.77
CA GLU A 33 10.75 -20.45 12.13
C GLU A 33 9.84 -19.64 13.07
N ALA A 34 9.16 -20.33 13.99
CA ALA A 34 8.41 -19.68 15.06
C ALA A 34 9.41 -18.94 15.97
N SER A 35 9.31 -17.62 16.01
CA SER A 35 10.03 -16.79 16.97
C SER A 35 9.05 -16.24 17.98
N SER A 36 9.03 -16.90 19.15
CA SER A 36 8.73 -16.24 20.42
C SER A 36 9.60 -14.98 20.49
N SER A 37 8.98 -13.81 20.53
CA SER A 37 9.66 -12.58 20.89
C SER A 37 8.84 -11.85 21.93
N SER A 38 9.34 -11.97 23.15
CA SER A 38 9.03 -11.15 24.32
C SER A 38 8.97 -9.67 23.91
N VAL A 39 7.88 -9.02 24.30
CA VAL A 39 7.65 -7.59 24.07
C VAL A 39 8.56 -6.82 25.05
N GLU A 40 9.70 -6.34 24.57
CA GLU A 40 10.44 -5.28 25.24
C GLU A 40 9.92 -3.92 24.75
N TYR A 41 9.44 -3.11 25.70
CA TYR A 41 9.06 -1.73 25.50
C TYR A 41 10.33 -0.90 25.23
N ARG A 42 10.46 -0.40 24.01
CA ARG A 42 11.49 0.59 23.66
C ARG A 42 10.86 1.96 23.51
N GLU A 43 10.95 2.75 24.57
CA GLU A 43 10.68 4.19 24.59
C GLU A 43 11.64 4.89 23.60
N LYS A 44 11.08 5.72 22.70
CA LYS A 44 11.86 6.56 21.80
C LYS A 44 11.27 7.98 21.77
N GLU A 45 12.05 8.88 22.35
CA GLU A 45 11.97 10.34 22.28
C GLU A 45 11.89 10.87 20.83
N PRO A 46 11.26 12.04 20.59
CA PRO A 46 11.14 12.64 19.27
C PRO A 46 12.39 13.44 18.86
N GLU A 47 13.27 12.83 18.07
CA GLU A 47 14.39 13.51 17.42
C GLU A 47 13.91 14.26 16.16
N THR A 48 13.95 15.59 16.23
CA THR A 48 13.78 16.51 15.11
C THR A 48 15.07 16.61 14.29
N THR A 49 15.15 15.97 13.12
CA THR A 49 16.18 16.32 12.13
C THR A 49 15.66 16.21 10.70
N THR A 50 15.41 17.38 10.13
CA THR A 50 15.37 17.68 8.70
C THR A 50 16.57 17.07 7.97
N THR A 51 16.34 16.15 7.03
CA THR A 51 17.37 15.76 6.04
C THR A 51 16.72 15.58 4.67
N VAL A 52 16.69 16.67 3.91
CA VAL A 52 16.75 16.66 2.45
C VAL A 52 18.11 16.10 2.04
N GLY A 53 18.15 15.03 1.25
CA GLY A 53 19.41 14.42 0.82
C GLY A 53 19.24 13.25 -0.13
N ASN A 54 19.19 13.56 -1.42
CA ASN A 54 19.28 12.63 -2.55
C ASN A 54 20.60 11.83 -2.50
N VAL A 55 20.57 10.48 -2.50
CA VAL A 55 21.76 9.65 -2.73
C VAL A 55 21.46 8.52 -3.72
N THR A 56 21.66 8.88 -4.99
CA THR A 56 22.45 8.17 -6.01
C THR A 56 22.70 6.66 -5.86
N SER A 57 22.17 5.94 -6.84
CA SER A 57 22.74 4.78 -7.57
C SER A 57 23.96 4.08 -6.95
N ARG A 58 23.74 2.84 -6.49
CA ARG A 58 24.81 1.89 -6.17
C ARG A 58 25.43 1.35 -7.46
N LYS A 59 26.59 1.88 -7.82
CA LYS A 59 27.52 1.35 -8.82
C LYS A 59 28.27 0.17 -8.21
N ALA A 60 28.02 -1.05 -8.70
CA ALA A 60 28.89 -2.20 -8.52
C ALA A 60 29.63 -2.45 -9.84
N THR A 61 30.94 -2.40 -9.75
CA THR A 61 31.93 -2.53 -10.81
C THR A 61 32.14 -3.99 -11.22
N GLY A 62 32.02 -4.28 -12.52
CA GLY A 62 32.46 -5.52 -13.16
C GLY A 62 32.74 -5.23 -14.63
N SER A 63 34.00 -5.35 -15.04
CA SER A 63 34.56 -4.92 -16.31
C SER A 63 34.25 -5.87 -17.47
N ALA A 64 33.77 -5.34 -18.60
CA ALA A 64 34.05 -5.84 -19.96
C ALA A 64 33.59 -4.79 -21.00
N GLU A 65 34.40 -4.59 -22.03
CA GLU A 65 34.39 -3.49 -23.01
C GLU A 65 33.12 -3.35 -23.87
N GLY A 66 32.85 -2.12 -24.32
CA GLY A 66 32.11 -1.84 -25.55
C GLY A 66 30.87 -0.95 -25.40
N SER A 67 30.94 0.26 -25.99
CA SER A 67 29.86 1.21 -26.27
C SER A 67 29.58 2.29 -25.22
N SER A 68 30.18 3.46 -25.46
CA SER A 68 29.79 4.74 -24.88
C SER A 68 28.38 5.13 -25.33
N ARG A 69 27.36 4.63 -24.64
CA ARG A 69 26.00 5.16 -24.78
C ARG A 69 25.59 5.69 -23.42
N ALA A 70 25.41 7.01 -23.35
CA ALA A 70 24.84 7.68 -22.18
C ALA A 70 23.61 6.89 -21.70
N PRO A 71 23.42 6.72 -20.38
CA PRO A 71 22.27 5.98 -19.87
C PRO A 71 21.00 6.57 -20.49
N PRO A 72 20.08 5.73 -20.99
CA PRO A 72 18.88 6.24 -21.64
C PRO A 72 18.14 7.13 -20.65
N VAL A 73 18.03 8.42 -20.97
CA VAL A 73 17.22 9.36 -20.21
C VAL A 73 15.78 8.91 -20.40
N VAL A 74 15.24 8.18 -19.41
CA VAL A 74 13.85 7.74 -19.42
C VAL A 74 12.99 8.98 -19.19
N THR A 75 12.60 9.62 -20.28
CA THR A 75 11.63 10.72 -20.26
C THR A 75 10.27 10.15 -19.92
N LYS A 76 9.64 10.72 -18.89
CA LYS A 76 8.28 10.34 -18.48
C LYS A 76 7.32 10.49 -19.65
N THR A 77 6.39 9.55 -19.78
CA THR A 77 5.31 9.64 -20.76
C THR A 77 4.37 10.80 -20.40
N LYS A 78 3.62 11.33 -21.38
CA LYS A 78 2.62 12.38 -21.12
C LYS A 78 1.59 11.96 -20.06
N ALA A 79 1.26 10.67 -19.99
CA ALA A 79 0.37 10.12 -18.97
C ALA A 79 1.01 10.13 -17.58
N GLU A 80 2.28 9.75 -17.48
CA GLU A 80 3.04 9.77 -16.21
C GLU A 80 3.23 11.19 -15.68
N LEU A 81 3.51 12.17 -16.55
CA LEU A 81 3.61 13.58 -16.16
C LEU A 81 2.29 14.09 -15.56
N LYS A 82 1.16 13.85 -16.24
CA LYS A 82 -0.16 14.23 -15.72
C LYS A 82 -0.50 13.54 -14.40
N PHE A 83 -0.15 12.25 -14.26
CA PHE A 83 -0.37 11.52 -13.01
C PHE A 83 0.43 12.13 -11.85
N GLN A 84 1.69 12.48 -12.11
CA GLN A 84 2.54 13.10 -11.10
C GLN A 84 2.00 14.46 -10.66
N GLU A 85 1.60 15.33 -11.58
CA GLU A 85 0.97 16.61 -11.25
C GLU A 85 -0.29 16.42 -10.37
N GLN A 86 -1.12 15.43 -10.69
CA GLN A 86 -2.30 15.11 -9.89
C GLN A 86 -1.96 14.52 -8.51
N GLN A 87 -0.85 13.78 -8.42
CA GLN A 87 -0.34 13.29 -7.15
C GLN A 87 0.19 14.43 -6.29
N GLU A 88 0.97 15.34 -6.85
CA GLU A 88 1.51 16.53 -6.17
C GLU A 88 0.36 17.41 -5.65
N LYS A 89 -0.65 17.68 -6.47
CA LYS A 89 -1.87 18.40 -6.05
C LYS A 89 -2.55 17.74 -4.85
N ARG A 90 -2.74 16.41 -4.88
CA ARG A 90 -3.34 15.66 -3.76
C ARG A 90 -2.45 15.64 -2.53
N GLN A 91 -1.15 15.54 -2.70
CA GLN A 91 -0.18 15.57 -1.60
C GLN A 91 -0.21 16.91 -0.90
N MET A 92 -0.18 18.02 -1.63
CA MET A 92 -0.30 19.36 -1.03
C MET A 92 -1.59 19.48 -0.21
N GLY A 93 -2.73 19.08 -0.76
CA GLY A 93 -4.00 19.10 -0.02
C GLY A 93 -4.00 18.20 1.23
N ARG A 94 -3.32 17.06 1.21
CA ARG A 94 -3.15 16.20 2.39
C ARG A 94 -2.22 16.81 3.43
N ILE A 95 -1.15 17.48 3.00
CA ILE A 95 -0.19 18.14 3.87
C ILE A 95 -0.88 19.28 4.63
N LEU A 96 -1.61 20.15 3.91
CA LEU A 96 -2.41 21.23 4.51
C LEU A 96 -3.37 20.70 5.57
N LYS A 97 -4.23 19.73 5.22
CA LYS A 97 -5.20 19.12 6.16
C LYS A 97 -4.57 18.48 7.39
N LYS A 98 -3.40 17.85 7.24
CA LYS A 98 -2.68 17.24 8.37
C LYS A 98 -2.00 18.30 9.25
N ALA A 99 -1.52 19.39 8.66
CA ALA A 99 -0.90 20.49 9.38
C ALA A 99 -1.92 21.34 10.13
N GLU A 100 -3.17 21.42 9.65
CA GLU A 100 -4.26 22.18 10.27
C GLU A 100 -4.62 21.70 11.69
N LYS A 101 -4.50 20.40 11.99
CA LYS A 101 -4.90 19.83 13.28
C LYS A 101 -3.73 19.25 14.05
N SER A 102 -3.58 19.68 15.30
CA SER A 102 -2.66 19.03 16.25
C SER A 102 -3.10 17.59 16.56
N HIS A 103 -2.16 16.72 16.96
CA HIS A 103 -2.47 15.35 17.37
C HIS A 103 -3.52 15.32 18.50
N LYS A 104 -3.40 16.22 19.49
CA LYS A 104 -4.37 16.32 20.60
C LYS A 104 -5.78 16.60 20.08
N GLN A 105 -5.92 17.53 19.13
CA GLN A 105 -7.21 17.86 18.52
C GLN A 105 -7.78 16.68 17.71
N GLN A 106 -6.92 15.92 17.01
CA GLN A 106 -7.36 14.72 16.30
C GLN A 106 -7.88 13.65 17.27
N VAL A 107 -7.22 13.47 18.42
CA VAL A 107 -7.66 12.55 19.47
C VAL A 107 -8.96 13.03 20.11
N GLU A 108 -9.08 14.33 20.41
CA GLU A 108 -10.32 14.91 20.94
C GLU A 108 -11.50 14.76 19.96
N ASP A 109 -11.30 15.06 18.68
CA ASP A 109 -12.31 14.89 17.64
C ASP A 109 -12.71 13.41 17.50
N PHE A 110 -11.74 12.51 17.59
CA PHE A 110 -11.99 11.07 17.55
C PHE A 110 -12.80 10.60 18.77
N ASN A 111 -12.45 11.05 19.97
CA ASN A 111 -13.18 10.70 21.19
C ASN A 111 -14.61 11.26 21.17
N LYS A 112 -14.78 12.52 20.76
CA LYS A 112 -16.12 13.11 20.54
C LYS A 112 -16.95 12.29 19.55
N HIS A 113 -16.32 11.77 18.50
CA HIS A 113 -17.01 10.91 17.54
C HIS A 113 -17.41 9.58 18.18
N LEU A 114 -16.53 8.93 18.94
CA LEU A 114 -16.86 7.70 19.65
C LEU A 114 -17.99 7.89 20.67
N ASP A 115 -17.99 9.00 21.41
CA ASP A 115 -19.06 9.34 22.36
C ASP A 115 -20.41 9.56 21.67
N SER A 116 -20.39 10.02 20.41
CA SER A 116 -21.60 10.23 19.61
C SER A 116 -22.14 8.96 18.95
N LEU A 117 -21.33 7.90 18.85
CA LEU A 117 -21.75 6.63 18.25
C LEU A 117 -22.67 5.88 19.20
N SER A 118 -23.72 5.25 18.67
CA SER A 118 -24.60 4.44 19.50
C SER A 118 -23.88 3.19 19.98
N GLU A 119 -24.06 2.86 21.26
CA GLU A 119 -23.56 1.60 21.82
C GLU A 119 -24.28 0.39 21.20
N HIS A 120 -25.56 0.56 20.86
CA HIS A 120 -26.40 -0.46 20.27
C HIS A 120 -26.61 -0.21 18.78
N TYR A 121 -26.29 -1.22 17.98
CA TYR A 121 -26.46 -1.23 16.51
C TYR A 121 -27.71 -2.01 16.07
N ASP A 122 -28.54 -2.45 17.02
CA ASP A 122 -29.76 -3.21 16.75
C ASP A 122 -30.99 -2.44 17.22
N ILE A 123 -32.11 -2.65 16.53
CA ILE A 123 -33.36 -1.94 16.81
C ILE A 123 -34.04 -2.68 17.96
N PRO A 124 -34.42 -1.97 19.05
CA PRO A 124 -35.14 -2.61 20.14
C PRO A 124 -36.44 -3.23 19.61
N LYS A 125 -36.69 -4.48 20.00
CA LYS A 125 -37.90 -5.21 19.59
C LYS A 125 -39.11 -4.56 20.25
N VAL A 126 -40.04 -4.08 19.43
CA VAL A 126 -41.30 -3.49 19.90
C VAL A 126 -42.31 -4.61 20.13
N SER A 127 -42.42 -5.09 21.38
CA SER A 127 -43.57 -5.89 21.79
C SER A 127 -44.74 -4.98 22.14
N TRP A 128 -45.89 -5.21 21.51
CA TRP A 128 -47.14 -4.56 21.88
C TRP A 128 -47.66 -5.18 23.17
N THR A 129 -47.17 -4.69 24.31
CA THR A 129 -47.74 -5.03 25.62
C THR A 129 -47.38 -3.90 26.58
N LYS A 130 -48.41 -3.37 27.25
CA LYS A 130 -48.39 -2.11 28.02
C LYS A 130 -47.93 -2.33 29.45
#